data_AF-A0A953WNZ1-F1
#
_entry.id   AF-A0A953WNZ1-F1
#
_cell.length_a   1.000
_cell.length_b   1.000
_cell.length_c   1.000
_cell.angle_alpha   90.00
_cell.angle_beta   90.00
_cell.angle_gamma   90.00
#
_symmetry.space_group_name_H-M   'P 1'
#
loop_
_entity.id
_entity.type
_entity.pdbx_description
1 polymer ?
#
loop_
_entity_poly.entity_id
_entity_poly.type
_entity_poly.pdbx_seq_one_letter_code
_entity_poly.pdbx_strand_id
1 'polypeptide(L)'
;MAWWFGIKLWKRVFLGLVLGVIFGLVVSQTMEAGAAEALLLKMKVVGDVFIRLIRMIVVPLVFFTLVAGIYAMGDPKKLGTIGVKAFVLYILTTFFANLMGLLMGTIFQPGKGVDLGGVAPKALGEARPLGERLMAIIPENPFAALVQGDMLAVIFFALLLGVGILMASEEGAPAGRFFEAASEGVLKMTHIIMELAPFGVFGLIAYVAGTQGIATFTAIFKLTIEVYLGCALH
;
A
#
# COMPACT_ATOMS: atom_id res chain seq x y z
N MET A 1 18.11 -22.42 9.58
CA MET A 1 17.65 -21.32 8.69
C MET A 1 16.77 -21.80 7.53
N ALA A 2 17.08 -22.94 6.88
CA ALA A 2 16.29 -23.48 5.76
C ALA A 2 14.79 -23.73 6.06
N TRP A 3 14.45 -24.13 7.29
CA TRP A 3 13.05 -24.39 7.66
C TRP A 3 12.13 -23.15 7.63
N TRP A 4 12.70 -21.96 7.88
CA TRP A 4 11.96 -20.71 7.98
C TRP A 4 11.56 -20.22 6.58
N PHE A 5 12.50 -20.31 5.63
CA PHE A 5 12.26 -19.96 4.23
C PHE A 5 11.48 -21.04 3.46
N GLY A 6 11.33 -22.25 4.02
CA GLY A 6 10.46 -23.30 3.47
C GLY A 6 8.97 -23.01 3.64
N ILE A 7 8.58 -22.13 4.57
CA ILE A 7 7.18 -21.76 4.80
C ILE A 7 6.79 -20.61 3.86
N LYS A 8 5.70 -20.77 3.10
CA LYS A 8 5.16 -19.71 2.23
C LYS A 8 4.99 -18.40 3.01
N LEU A 9 5.44 -17.28 2.43
CA LEU A 9 5.49 -15.98 3.10
C LEU A 9 4.16 -15.56 3.72
N TRP A 10 3.05 -15.72 2.99
CA TRP A 10 1.72 -15.36 3.50
C TRP A 10 1.36 -16.09 4.80
N LYS A 11 1.78 -17.35 4.96
CA LYS A 11 1.56 -18.12 6.21
C LYS A 11 2.38 -17.55 7.36
N ARG A 12 3.62 -17.12 7.08
CA ARG A 12 4.49 -16.47 8.08
C ARG A 12 3.91 -15.13 8.53
N VAL A 13 3.42 -14.32 7.59
CA VAL A 13 2.75 -13.04 7.88
C VAL A 13 1.48 -13.27 8.69
N PHE A 14 0.65 -14.23 8.29
CA PHE A 14 -0.58 -14.56 9.03
C PHE A 14 -0.27 -15.07 10.44
N LEU A 15 0.76 -15.91 10.61
CA LEU A 15 1.22 -16.33 11.93
C LEU A 15 1.71 -15.14 12.76
N GLY A 16 2.48 -14.22 12.17
CA GLY A 16 2.92 -12.99 12.83
C GLY A 16 1.74 -12.12 13.29
N LEU A 17 0.70 -12.01 12.47
CA LEU A 17 -0.55 -11.33 12.84
C LEU A 17 -1.21 -11.99 14.06
N VAL A 18 -1.49 -13.29 14.00
CA VAL A 18 -2.16 -14.03 15.09
C VAL A 18 -1.35 -13.96 16.38
N LEU A 19 -0.05 -14.24 16.31
CA LEU A 19 0.84 -14.16 17.47
C LEU A 19 0.94 -12.74 18.01
N GLY A 20 0.93 -11.72 17.15
CA GLY A 20 0.94 -10.32 17.55
C GLY A 20 -0.30 -9.97 18.38
N VAL A 21 -1.49 -10.39 17.94
CA VAL A 21 -2.73 -10.18 18.71
C VAL A 21 -2.65 -10.82 20.07
N ILE A 22 -2.28 -12.11 20.13
CA ILE A 22 -2.19 -12.86 21.39
C ILE A 22 -1.18 -12.19 22.33
N PHE A 23 0.02 -11.88 21.83
CA PHE A 23 1.08 -11.26 22.60
C PHE A 23 0.67 -9.90 23.14
N GLY A 24 0.09 -9.04 22.30
CA GLY A 24 -0.35 -7.70 22.69
C GLY A 24 -1.40 -7.74 23.81
N LEU A 25 -2.40 -8.61 23.68
CA LEU A 25 -3.44 -8.79 24.70
C LEU A 25 -2.88 -9.35 26.01
N VAL A 26 -2.05 -10.39 25.95
CA VAL A 26 -1.44 -11.00 27.16
C VAL A 26 -0.58 -9.97 27.90
N VAL A 27 0.28 -9.23 27.20
CA VAL A 27 1.12 -8.19 27.81
C VAL A 27 0.27 -7.11 28.48
N SER A 28 -0.80 -6.64 27.81
CA SER A 28 -1.68 -5.61 28.36
C SER A 28 -2.47 -6.04 29.60
N GLN A 29 -2.76 -7.34 29.74
CA GLN A 29 -3.57 -7.89 30.84
C GLN A 29 -2.73 -8.37 32.03
N THR A 30 -1.47 -8.75 31.80
CA THR A 30 -0.63 -9.40 32.82
C THR A 30 0.42 -8.49 33.43
N MET A 31 0.82 -7.43 32.72
CA MET A 31 1.86 -6.50 33.18
C MET A 31 1.24 -5.19 33.69
N GLU A 32 1.95 -4.52 34.60
CA GLU A 32 1.61 -3.17 35.02
C GLU A 32 1.64 -2.22 33.80
N ALA A 33 0.69 -1.28 33.73
CA ALA A 33 0.42 -0.47 32.54
C ALA A 33 1.67 0.18 31.93
N GLY A 34 2.54 0.79 32.77
CA GLY A 34 3.77 1.43 32.29
C GLY A 34 4.81 0.45 31.74
N ALA A 35 4.92 -0.74 32.33
CA ALA A 35 5.84 -1.78 31.85
C ALA A 35 5.33 -2.45 30.56
N ALA A 36 4.01 -2.65 30.46
CA ALA A 36 3.34 -3.15 29.27
C ALA A 36 3.57 -2.20 28.08
N GLU A 37 3.31 -0.91 28.27
CA GLU A 37 3.48 0.11 27.22
C GLU A 37 4.93 0.18 26.73
N ALA A 38 5.90 0.17 27.65
CA ALA A 38 7.33 0.19 27.30
C ALA A 38 7.75 -1.02 26.45
N LEU A 39 7.24 -2.22 26.74
CA LEU A 39 7.51 -3.42 25.94
C LEU A 39 6.85 -3.35 24.57
N LEU A 40 5.59 -2.92 24.50
CA LEU A 40 4.85 -2.79 23.25
C LEU A 40 5.47 -1.73 22.32
N LEU A 41 5.97 -0.62 22.87
CA LEU A 41 6.72 0.39 22.11
C LEU A 41 7.98 -0.20 21.47
N LYS A 42 8.72 -1.06 22.19
CA LYS A 42 9.89 -1.75 21.62
C LYS A 42 9.50 -2.68 20.47
N MET A 43 8.37 -3.38 20.58
CA MET A 43 7.87 -4.22 19.49
C MET A 43 7.44 -3.37 18.28
N LYS A 44 6.82 -2.21 18.52
CA LYS A 44 6.42 -1.26 17.48
C LYS A 44 7.60 -0.78 16.64
N VAL A 45 8.79 -0.60 17.22
CA VAL A 45 10.00 -0.17 16.47
C VAL A 45 10.28 -1.09 15.28
N VAL A 46 10.17 -2.41 15.46
CA VAL A 46 10.36 -3.39 14.36
C VAL A 46 9.32 -3.18 13.26
N GLY A 47 8.08 -2.91 13.67
CA GLY A 47 6.98 -2.53 12.78
C GLY A 47 7.22 -1.26 11.99
N ASP A 48 7.69 -0.20 12.67
CA ASP A 48 7.97 1.09 12.05
C ASP A 48 9.14 1.00 11.08
N VAL A 49 10.18 0.23 11.41
CA VAL A 49 11.28 -0.08 10.48
C VAL A 49 10.74 -0.76 9.22
N PHE A 50 9.87 -1.75 9.36
CA PHE A 50 9.26 -2.43 8.22
C PHE A 50 8.45 -1.47 7.34
N ILE A 51 7.61 -0.61 7.94
CA ILE A 51 6.84 0.40 7.18
C ILE A 51 7.77 1.41 6.49
N ARG A 52 8.85 1.84 7.13
CA ARG A 52 9.85 2.72 6.52
C ARG A 52 10.53 2.05 5.32
N LEU A 53 10.88 0.76 5.43
CA LEU A 53 11.45 -0.01 4.32
C LEU A 53 10.48 -0.13 3.14
N ILE A 54 9.18 -0.39 3.38
CA ILE A 54 8.17 -0.39 2.32
C ILE A 54 8.08 0.99 1.67
N ARG A 55 7.96 2.06 2.47
CA ARG A 55 7.85 3.43 1.94
C ARG A 55 9.07 3.84 1.11
N MET A 56 10.26 3.40 1.51
CA MET A 56 11.50 3.64 0.78
C MET A 56 11.49 3.05 -0.63
N ILE A 57 10.91 1.85 -0.81
CA ILE A 57 10.94 1.16 -2.10
C ILE A 57 9.80 1.54 -3.04
N VAL A 58 8.68 2.06 -2.53
CA VAL A 58 7.47 2.31 -3.35
C VAL A 58 7.77 3.24 -4.53
N VAL A 59 8.44 4.37 -4.29
CA VAL A 59 8.71 5.35 -5.36
C VAL A 59 9.70 4.80 -6.41
N PRO A 60 10.89 4.28 -6.03
CA PRO A 60 11.80 3.67 -7.00
C PRO A 60 11.15 2.50 -7.76
N LEU A 61 10.42 1.64 -7.06
CA LEU A 61 9.76 0.48 -7.66
C LEU A 61 8.83 0.93 -8.77
N VAL A 62 7.90 1.85 -8.48
CA VAL A 62 6.95 2.34 -9.48
C VAL A 62 7.65 3.05 -10.63
N PHE A 63 8.63 3.91 -10.36
CA PHE A 63 9.35 4.62 -11.40
C PHE A 63 10.10 3.68 -12.36
N PHE A 64 10.98 2.82 -11.84
CA PHE A 64 11.78 1.93 -12.69
C PHE A 64 10.92 0.88 -13.40
N THR A 65 9.93 0.30 -12.71
CA THR A 65 9.07 -0.74 -13.30
C THR A 65 8.16 -0.19 -14.39
N LEU A 66 7.64 1.03 -14.25
CA LEU A 66 6.81 1.64 -15.28
C LEU A 66 7.63 2.02 -16.51
N VAL A 67 8.78 2.68 -16.34
CA VAL A 67 9.64 3.04 -17.49
C VAL A 67 10.06 1.78 -18.25
N ALA A 68 10.52 0.75 -17.52
CA ALA A 68 10.89 -0.55 -18.12
C ALA A 68 9.70 -1.23 -18.79
N GLY A 69 8.53 -1.23 -18.15
CA GLY A 69 7.32 -1.86 -18.68
C GLY A 69 6.81 -1.20 -19.96
N ILE A 70 6.91 0.12 -20.08
CA ILE A 70 6.56 0.83 -21.31
C ILE A 70 7.56 0.54 -22.42
N TYR A 71 8.86 0.56 -22.12
CA TYR A 71 9.90 0.23 -23.10
C TYR A 71 9.73 -1.20 -23.64
N ALA A 72 9.50 -2.18 -22.76
CA ALA A 72 9.28 -3.58 -23.13
C ALA A 72 8.03 -3.81 -24.00
N MET A 73 7.07 -2.88 -24.00
CA MET A 73 5.85 -2.97 -24.82
C MET A 73 6.14 -2.79 -26.32
N GLY A 74 7.23 -2.10 -26.67
CA GLY A 74 7.73 -1.96 -28.05
C GLY A 74 6.89 -1.10 -28.99
N ASP A 75 5.64 -0.76 -28.65
CA ASP A 75 4.73 0.03 -29.48
C ASP A 75 3.92 1.05 -28.64
N PRO A 76 4.12 2.37 -28.84
CA PRO A 76 3.34 3.41 -28.14
C PRO A 76 1.82 3.35 -28.41
N LYS A 77 1.38 2.83 -29.56
CA LYS A 77 -0.06 2.71 -29.87
C LYS A 77 -0.75 1.67 -28.98
N LYS A 78 -0.02 0.62 -28.60
CA LYS A 78 -0.51 -0.38 -27.65
C LYS A 78 -0.73 0.25 -26.27
N LEU A 79 0.16 1.14 -25.83
CA LEU A 79 0.00 1.85 -24.56
C LEU A 79 -1.28 2.68 -24.54
N GLY A 80 -1.55 3.47 -25.59
CA GLY A 80 -2.78 4.26 -25.67
C GLY A 80 -4.04 3.38 -25.63
N THR A 81 -4.06 2.29 -26.39
CA THR A 81 -5.22 1.38 -26.45
C THR A 81 -5.43 0.64 -25.12
N ILE A 82 -4.35 0.15 -24.50
CA ILE A 82 -4.41 -0.53 -23.19
C ILE A 82 -4.80 0.47 -22.10
N GLY A 83 -4.23 1.67 -22.14
CA GLY A 83 -4.51 2.73 -21.18
C GLY A 83 -5.99 3.14 -21.18
N VAL A 84 -6.58 3.37 -22.35
CA VAL A 84 -8.02 3.71 -22.46
C VAL A 84 -8.89 2.53 -21.99
N LYS A 85 -8.58 1.30 -22.41
CA LYS A 85 -9.33 0.11 -21.95
C LYS A 85 -9.25 -0.06 -20.45
N ALA A 86 -8.06 0.09 -19.86
CA ALA A 86 -7.84 0.00 -18.42
C ALA A 86 -8.55 1.13 -17.67
N PHE A 87 -8.51 2.36 -18.19
CA PHE A 87 -9.19 3.51 -17.61
C PHE A 87 -10.71 3.29 -17.56
N VAL A 88 -11.33 2.89 -18.67
CA VAL A 88 -12.76 2.58 -18.73
C VAL A 88 -13.10 1.42 -17.80
N LEU A 89 -12.31 0.35 -17.84
CA LEU A 89 -12.48 -0.80 -16.95
C LEU A 89 -12.44 -0.37 -15.48
N TYR A 90 -11.44 0.41 -15.06
CA TYR A 90 -11.27 0.84 -13.67
C TYR A 90 -12.35 1.80 -13.21
N ILE A 91 -12.82 2.72 -14.05
CA ILE A 91 -13.96 3.58 -13.71
C ILE A 91 -15.20 2.73 -13.45
N LEU A 92 -15.51 1.79 -14.36
CA LEU A 92 -16.70 0.95 -14.22
C LEU A 92 -16.59 0.04 -12.98
N THR A 93 -15.48 -0.66 -12.80
CA THR A 93 -15.31 -1.57 -11.66
C THR A 93 -15.30 -0.83 -10.33
N THR A 94 -14.68 0.36 -10.27
CA THR A 94 -14.67 1.22 -9.08
C THR A 94 -16.04 1.80 -8.78
N PHE A 95 -16.80 2.19 -9.81
CA PHE A 95 -18.18 2.62 -9.65
C PHE A 95 -19.03 1.51 -9.00
N PHE A 96 -18.97 0.28 -9.53
CA PHE A 96 -19.68 -0.85 -8.95
C PHE A 96 -19.16 -1.24 -7.56
N ALA A 97 -17.85 -1.17 -7.32
CA ALA A 97 -17.27 -1.43 -6.00
C ALA A 97 -17.75 -0.41 -4.95
N ASN A 98 -17.83 0.87 -5.32
CA ASN A 98 -18.36 1.92 -4.45
C ASN A 98 -19.85 1.72 -4.14
N LEU A 99 -20.65 1.29 -5.11
CA LEU A 99 -22.05 0.94 -4.88
C LEU A 99 -22.18 -0.23 -3.91
N MET A 100 -21.39 -1.30 -4.11
CA MET A 100 -21.39 -2.46 -3.22
C MET A 100 -20.92 -2.09 -1.80
N GLY A 101 -19.86 -1.30 -1.67
CA GLY A 101 -19.35 -0.83 -0.39
C GLY A 101 -20.36 0.05 0.36
N LEU A 102 -21.05 0.95 -0.35
CA LEU A 102 -22.11 1.77 0.23
C LEU A 102 -23.31 0.91 0.67
N LEU A 103 -23.68 -0.09 -0.13
CA LEU A 103 -24.76 -1.03 0.20
C LEU A 103 -24.41 -1.83 1.48
N MET A 104 -23.24 -2.45 1.53
CA MET A 104 -22.78 -3.22 2.70
C MET A 104 -22.72 -2.33 3.94
N GLY A 105 -22.09 -1.16 3.85
CA GLY A 105 -21.96 -0.22 4.97
C GLY A 105 -23.30 0.29 5.50
N THR A 106 -24.30 0.44 4.62
CA THR A 106 -25.66 0.86 5.00
C THR A 106 -26.44 -0.28 5.69
N ILE A 107 -26.21 -1.54 5.29
CA ILE A 107 -26.87 -2.73 5.86
C ILE A 107 -26.24 -3.13 7.20
N PHE A 108 -24.92 -3.28 7.25
CA PHE A 108 -24.22 -3.84 8.42
C PHE A 108 -23.83 -2.78 9.46
N GLN A 109 -23.65 -1.53 9.05
CA GLN A 109 -23.41 -0.37 9.93
C GLN A 109 -22.34 -0.65 10.99
N PRO A 110 -21.10 -1.04 10.58
CA PRO A 110 -20.07 -1.58 11.47
C PRO A 110 -19.58 -0.59 12.55
N GLY A 111 -19.89 0.70 12.41
CA GLY A 111 -19.55 1.76 13.36
C GLY A 111 -20.59 2.01 14.46
N LYS A 112 -21.78 1.40 14.40
CA LYS A 112 -22.79 1.57 15.45
C LYS A 112 -22.27 0.99 16.78
N GLY A 113 -22.22 1.84 17.81
CA GLY A 113 -21.74 1.47 19.15
C GLY A 113 -20.24 1.67 19.37
N VAL A 114 -19.50 2.22 18.41
CA VAL A 114 -18.13 2.71 18.63
C VAL A 114 -18.22 4.10 19.23
N ASP A 115 -17.64 4.29 20.42
CA ASP A 115 -17.57 5.61 21.06
C ASP A 115 -16.54 6.48 20.32
N LEU A 116 -17.03 7.53 19.65
CA LEU A 116 -16.21 8.53 18.96
C LEU A 116 -16.13 9.84 19.75
N GLY A 117 -16.67 9.90 20.98
CA GLY A 117 -16.93 11.11 21.76
C GLY A 117 -15.71 11.96 22.16
N GLY A 118 -14.49 11.51 21.85
CA GLY A 118 -13.25 12.26 22.08
C GLY A 118 -12.53 12.75 20.82
N VAL A 119 -13.05 12.46 19.62
CA VAL A 119 -12.39 12.82 18.35
C VAL A 119 -12.92 14.15 17.85
N ALA A 120 -12.10 15.19 17.91
CA ALA A 120 -12.42 16.47 17.28
C ALA A 120 -12.69 16.26 15.77
N PRO A 121 -13.84 16.71 15.24
CA PRO A 121 -14.12 16.61 13.81
C PRO A 121 -13.01 17.30 13.03
N LYS A 122 -12.27 16.52 12.24
CA LYS A 122 -11.28 17.09 11.33
C LYS A 122 -12.01 17.75 10.18
N ALA A 123 -11.95 19.08 10.10
CA ALA A 123 -12.47 19.81 8.96
C ALA A 123 -11.84 19.25 7.68
N LEU A 124 -12.67 18.70 6.80
CA LEU A 124 -12.24 18.32 5.45
C LEU A 124 -12.01 19.63 4.70
N GLY A 125 -10.81 19.80 4.15
CA GLY A 125 -10.50 20.98 3.32
C GLY A 125 -11.42 21.08 2.11
N GLU A 126 -11.45 22.24 1.46
CA GLU A 126 -12.26 22.45 0.28
C GLU A 126 -11.89 21.46 -0.83
N ALA A 127 -12.92 20.95 -1.52
CA ALA A 127 -12.73 20.03 -2.62
C ALA A 127 -12.05 20.77 -3.78
N ARG A 128 -10.81 20.39 -4.12
CA ARG A 128 -10.11 20.96 -5.28
C ARG A 128 -10.95 20.75 -6.56
N PRO A 129 -11.10 21.78 -7.41
CA PRO A 129 -11.72 21.65 -8.73
C PRO A 129 -11.08 20.53 -9.56
N LEU A 130 -11.87 19.88 -10.42
CA LEU A 130 -11.36 18.80 -11.28
C LEU A 130 -10.22 19.27 -12.18
N GLY A 131 -10.29 20.48 -12.72
CA GLY A 131 -9.25 21.06 -13.57
C GLY A 131 -7.90 21.14 -12.85
N GLU A 132 -7.88 21.62 -11.60
CA GLU A 132 -6.66 21.68 -10.78
C GLU A 132 -6.08 20.30 -10.49
N ARG A 133 -6.94 19.29 -10.24
CA ARG A 133 -6.47 17.92 -10.03
C ARG A 133 -5.83 17.33 -11.29
N LEU A 134 -6.40 17.62 -12.47
CA LEU A 134 -5.84 17.17 -13.75
C LEU A 134 -4.50 17.86 -14.06
N MET A 135 -4.39 19.16 -13.78
CA MET A 135 -3.13 19.89 -13.95
C MET A 135 -2.05 19.36 -13.01
N ALA A 136 -2.39 19.01 -11.77
CA ALA A 136 -1.45 18.45 -10.80
C ALA A 136 -0.84 17.10 -11.20
N ILE A 137 -1.41 16.40 -12.19
CA ILE A 137 -0.82 15.18 -12.76
C ILE A 137 0.50 15.47 -13.46
N ILE A 138 0.63 16.67 -14.05
CA ILE A 138 1.82 17.06 -14.81
C ILE A 138 2.76 17.78 -13.84
N PRO A 139 3.90 17.18 -13.44
CA PRO A 139 4.83 17.85 -12.54
C PRO A 139 5.54 19.00 -13.21
N GLU A 140 5.72 20.11 -12.49
CA GLU A 140 6.66 21.17 -12.89
C GLU A 140 8.12 20.67 -12.87
N ASN A 141 8.44 19.78 -11.92
CA ASN A 141 9.75 19.15 -11.80
C ASN A 141 9.61 17.65 -11.42
N PRO A 142 9.98 16.72 -12.31
CA PRO A 142 9.82 15.29 -12.06
C PRO A 142 10.70 14.77 -10.91
N PHE A 143 11.87 15.37 -10.68
CA PHE A 143 12.74 14.99 -9.57
C PHE A 143 12.16 15.44 -8.23
N ALA A 144 11.49 16.60 -8.20
CA ALA A 144 10.75 17.03 -7.01
C ALA A 144 9.59 16.05 -6.71
N ALA A 145 8.86 15.61 -7.72
CA ALA A 145 7.78 14.61 -7.56
C ALA A 145 8.31 13.28 -7.00
N LEU A 146 9.48 12.81 -7.48
CA LEU A 146 10.14 11.61 -6.96
C LEU A 146 10.54 11.77 -5.47
N VAL A 147 11.07 12.93 -5.09
CA VAL A 147 11.50 13.18 -3.69
C VAL A 147 10.30 13.32 -2.76
N GLN A 148 9.25 14.01 -3.20
CA GLN A 148 8.05 14.26 -2.39
C GLN A 148 7.10 13.05 -2.35
N GLY A 149 7.30 12.06 -3.23
CA GLY A 149 6.44 10.90 -3.35
C GLY A 149 5.07 11.24 -3.96
N ASP A 150 5.00 12.22 -4.86
CA ASP A 150 3.79 12.49 -5.63
C ASP A 150 3.62 11.40 -6.69
N MET A 151 2.95 10.33 -6.29
CA MET A 151 2.82 9.12 -7.09
C MET A 151 2.17 9.37 -8.45
N LEU A 152 1.18 10.26 -8.53
CA LEU A 152 0.45 10.51 -9.77
C LEU A 152 1.35 11.20 -10.80
N ALA A 153 2.11 12.20 -10.33
CA ALA A 153 3.10 12.89 -11.14
C ALA A 153 4.29 11.98 -11.53
N VAL A 154 4.76 11.13 -10.62
CA VAL A 154 5.81 10.14 -10.89
C VAL A 154 5.36 9.14 -11.97
N ILE A 155 4.12 8.64 -11.89
CA ILE A 155 3.55 7.74 -12.90
C ILE A 155 3.49 8.46 -14.25
N PHE A 156 2.95 9.69 -14.29
CA PHE A 156 2.83 10.45 -15.53
C PHE A 156 4.20 10.69 -16.20
N PHE A 157 5.20 11.12 -15.43
CA PHE A 157 6.55 11.31 -15.94
C PHE A 157 7.19 9.98 -16.40
N ALA A 158 7.06 8.90 -15.63
CA ALA A 158 7.58 7.59 -15.99
C ALA A 158 7.01 7.07 -17.31
N LEU A 159 5.71 7.26 -17.55
CA LEU A 159 5.07 6.90 -18.81
C LEU A 159 5.62 7.69 -19.99
N LEU A 160 5.74 9.01 -19.87
CA LEU A 160 6.29 9.86 -20.94
C LEU A 160 7.77 9.55 -21.21
N LEU A 161 8.56 9.34 -20.16
CA LEU A 161 9.97 8.95 -20.30
C LEU A 161 10.10 7.60 -21.00
N GLY A 162 9.31 6.59 -20.61
CA GLY A 162 9.32 5.28 -21.27
C GLY A 162 8.94 5.37 -22.75
N VAL A 163 7.92 6.16 -23.10
CA VAL A 163 7.54 6.41 -24.49
C VAL A 163 8.66 7.14 -25.25
N GLY A 164 9.29 8.15 -24.64
CA GLY A 164 10.41 8.88 -25.24
C GLY A 164 11.62 7.99 -25.54
N ILE A 165 12.01 7.13 -24.59
CA ILE A 165 13.08 6.13 -24.79
C ILE A 165 12.73 5.18 -25.93
N LEU A 166 11.47 4.73 -25.99
CA LEU A 166 11.01 3.82 -27.05
C LEU A 166 11.02 4.50 -28.43
N MET A 167 10.60 5.76 -28.52
CA MET A 167 10.61 6.54 -29.77
C MET A 167 12.03 6.86 -30.24
N ALA A 168 12.99 6.98 -29.32
CA ALA A 168 14.41 7.15 -29.62
C ALA A 168 15.08 5.88 -30.19
N SER A 169 14.34 4.78 -30.40
CA SER A 169 14.80 3.62 -31.17
C SER A 169 16.19 3.09 -30.77
N GLU A 170 17.17 3.09 -31.68
CA GLU A 170 18.52 2.55 -31.40
C GLU A 170 19.27 3.40 -30.36
N GLU A 171 19.13 4.72 -30.41
CA GLU A 171 19.74 5.64 -29.46
C GLU A 171 19.15 5.50 -28.05
N GLY A 172 17.87 5.14 -27.95
CA GLY A 172 17.17 4.89 -26.69
C GLY A 172 17.51 3.54 -26.04
N ALA A 173 17.98 2.56 -26.83
CA ALA A 173 18.16 1.19 -26.38
C ALA A 173 19.08 1.02 -25.14
N PRO A 174 20.20 1.75 -24.98
CA PRO A 174 21.00 1.70 -23.76
C PRO A 174 20.24 2.14 -22.51
N ALA A 175 19.41 3.18 -22.62
CA ALA A 175 18.59 3.67 -21.51
C ALA A 175 17.50 2.65 -21.15
N GLY A 176 16.82 2.08 -22.16
CA GLY A 176 15.82 1.02 -21.95
C GLY A 176 16.38 -0.18 -21.17
N ARG A 177 17.55 -0.69 -21.59
CA ARG A 177 18.25 -1.78 -20.88
C ARG A 177 18.64 -1.43 -19.45
N PHE A 178 19.03 -0.18 -19.20
CA PHE A 178 19.29 0.30 -17.84
C PHE A 178 18.03 0.23 -16.97
N PHE A 179 16.89 0.70 -17.47
CA PHE A 179 15.63 0.68 -16.72
C PHE A 179 15.14 -0.75 -16.47
N GLU A 180 15.29 -1.67 -17.41
CA GLU A 180 15.00 -3.09 -17.22
C GLU A 180 15.86 -3.71 -16.11
N ALA A 181 17.17 -3.47 -16.13
CA ALA A 181 18.08 -3.99 -15.10
C ALA A 181 17.82 -3.35 -13.72
N ALA A 182 17.51 -2.05 -13.67
CA ALA A 182 17.16 -1.35 -12.45
C ALA A 182 15.83 -1.86 -11.86
N SER A 183 14.82 -2.09 -12.71
CA SER A 183 13.54 -2.68 -12.32
C SER A 183 13.73 -4.05 -11.65
N GLU A 184 14.54 -4.93 -12.26
CA GLU A 184 14.87 -6.24 -11.68
C GLU A 184 15.60 -6.10 -10.32
N GLY A 185 16.53 -5.14 -10.21
CA GLY A 185 17.21 -4.85 -8.95
C GLY A 185 16.24 -4.42 -7.84
N VAL A 186 15.29 -3.54 -8.14
CA VAL A 186 14.30 -3.06 -7.16
C VAL A 186 13.27 -4.14 -6.82
N LEU A 187 12.88 -5.00 -7.76
CA LEU A 187 12.05 -6.17 -7.50
C LEU A 187 12.73 -7.15 -6.54
N LYS A 188 14.02 -7.46 -6.74
CA LYS A 188 14.79 -8.30 -5.80
C LYS A 188 14.91 -7.66 -4.42
N MET A 189 15.17 -6.35 -4.35
CA MET A 189 15.19 -5.61 -3.08
C MET A 189 13.83 -5.70 -2.37
N THR A 190 12.73 -5.61 -3.11
CA THR A 190 11.38 -5.78 -2.59
C THR A 190 11.21 -7.16 -1.96
N HIS A 191 11.66 -8.23 -2.63
CA HIS A 191 11.61 -9.59 -2.06
C HIS A 191 12.38 -9.71 -0.75
N ILE A 192 13.58 -9.13 -0.65
CA ILE A 192 14.37 -9.14 0.59
C ILE A 192 13.63 -8.43 1.72
N ILE A 193 13.04 -7.26 1.46
CA ILE A 193 12.28 -6.51 2.46
C ILE A 193 11.03 -7.26 2.89
N MET A 194 10.35 -7.94 1.96
CA MET A 194 9.16 -8.71 2.27
C MET A 194 9.43 -9.89 3.23
N GLU A 195 10.66 -10.40 3.32
CA GLU A 195 11.04 -11.40 4.32
C GLU A 195 10.99 -10.88 5.77
N LEU A 196 11.05 -9.55 5.97
CA LEU A 196 10.85 -8.91 7.27
C LEU A 196 9.37 -8.72 7.64
N ALA A 197 8.45 -8.89 6.69
CA ALA A 197 7.03 -8.64 6.88
C ALA A 197 6.41 -9.39 8.08
N PRO A 198 6.70 -10.68 8.33
CA PRO A 198 6.16 -11.39 9.49
C PRO A 198 6.47 -10.72 10.82
N PHE A 199 7.70 -10.21 10.97
CA PHE A 199 8.17 -9.56 12.19
C PHE A 199 7.61 -8.14 12.33
N GLY A 200 7.56 -7.40 11.22
CA GLY A 200 6.96 -6.07 11.19
C GLY A 200 5.47 -6.10 11.54
N VAL A 201 4.73 -7.03 10.93
CA VAL A 201 3.30 -7.24 11.21
C VAL A 201 3.09 -7.66 12.66
N PHE A 202 3.89 -8.61 13.18
CA PHE A 202 3.84 -8.97 14.59
C PHE A 202 3.99 -7.76 15.51
N GLY A 203 5.03 -6.94 15.30
CA GLY A 203 5.32 -5.78 16.15
C GLY A 203 4.23 -4.70 16.12
N LEU A 204 3.70 -4.40 14.93
CA LEU A 204 2.61 -3.43 14.76
C LEU A 204 1.32 -3.93 15.42
N ILE A 205 0.94 -5.18 15.15
CA ILE A 205 -0.31 -5.76 15.64
C ILE A 205 -0.25 -5.98 17.15
N ALA A 206 0.89 -6.40 17.69
CA ALA A 206 1.12 -6.47 19.14
C ALA A 206 0.90 -5.11 19.80
N TYR A 207 1.49 -4.05 19.26
CA TYR A 207 1.31 -2.70 19.78
C TYR A 207 -0.15 -2.25 19.74
N VAL A 208 -0.83 -2.40 18.60
CA VAL A 208 -2.24 -2.00 18.47
C VAL A 208 -3.15 -2.82 19.39
N ALA A 209 -2.94 -4.15 19.48
CA ALA A 209 -3.71 -5.04 20.35
C ALA A 209 -3.52 -4.72 21.84
N GLY A 210 -2.29 -4.45 22.26
CA GLY A 210 -2.01 -4.16 23.66
C GLY A 210 -2.40 -2.75 24.11
N THR A 211 -2.48 -1.77 23.20
CA THR A 211 -2.82 -0.38 23.54
C THR A 211 -4.29 -0.02 23.33
N GLN A 212 -4.91 -0.56 22.28
CA GLN A 212 -6.31 -0.24 21.92
C GLN A 212 -7.31 -1.30 22.40
N GLY A 213 -6.81 -2.39 23.00
CA GLY A 213 -7.61 -3.46 23.59
C GLY A 213 -8.42 -4.29 22.58
N ILE A 214 -9.14 -5.28 23.11
CA ILE A 214 -9.87 -6.26 22.29
C ILE A 214 -11.14 -5.70 21.62
N ALA A 215 -11.70 -4.62 22.17
CA ALA A 215 -12.89 -3.96 21.61
C ALA A 215 -12.61 -3.42 20.20
N THR A 216 -11.45 -2.77 20.01
CA THR A 216 -10.98 -2.28 18.72
C THR A 216 -10.79 -3.42 17.72
N PHE A 217 -10.22 -4.55 18.15
CA PHE A 217 -10.07 -5.73 17.30
C PHE A 217 -11.40 -6.34 16.89
N THR A 218 -12.40 -6.33 17.78
CA THR A 218 -13.75 -6.82 17.46
C THR A 218 -14.39 -5.95 16.37
N ALA A 219 -14.23 -4.62 16.46
CA ALA A 219 -14.71 -3.70 15.43
C ALA A 219 -14.00 -3.90 14.08
N ILE A 220 -12.67 -3.99 14.09
CA ILE A 220 -11.86 -4.25 12.88
C ILE A 220 -12.22 -5.61 12.28
N PHE A 221 -12.44 -6.64 13.10
CA PHE A 221 -12.79 -7.97 12.63
C PHE A 221 -14.17 -8.00 11.96
N LYS A 222 -15.18 -7.33 12.54
CA LYS A 222 -16.49 -7.15 11.90
C LYS A 222 -16.38 -6.44 10.55
N LEU A 223 -15.64 -5.33 10.51
CA LEU A 223 -15.37 -4.60 9.28
C LEU A 223 -14.62 -5.46 8.25
N THR A 224 -13.69 -6.30 8.71
CA THR A 224 -12.96 -7.23 7.84
C THR A 224 -13.91 -8.25 7.21
N ILE A 225 -14.78 -8.90 7.99
CA ILE A 225 -15.78 -9.84 7.45
C ILE A 225 -16.68 -9.15 6.43
N GLU A 226 -17.15 -7.95 6.74
CA GLU A 226 -17.99 -7.16 5.83
C GLU A 226 -17.28 -6.84 4.51
N VAL A 227 -16.01 -6.42 4.56
CA VAL A 227 -15.19 -6.19 3.36
C VAL A 227 -15.05 -7.48 2.54
N TYR A 228 -14.77 -8.62 3.18
CA TYR A 228 -14.67 -9.90 2.45
C TYR A 228 -15.99 -10.34 1.83
N LEU A 229 -17.13 -10.11 2.50
CA LEU A 229 -18.45 -10.35 1.92
C LEU A 229 -18.71 -9.45 0.73
N GLY A 230 -18.40 -8.15 0.85
CA GLY A 230 -18.48 -7.19 -0.25
C GLY A 230 -17.62 -7.59 -1.44
N CYS A 231 -16.38 -8.03 -1.21
CA CYS A 231 -15.49 -8.54 -2.26
C CYS A 231 -15.96 -9.86 -2.87
N ALA A 232 -16.66 -10.73 -2.14
CA ALA A 232 -17.20 -11.97 -2.69
C ALA A 232 -18.45 -11.76 -3.55
N LEU A 233 -19.15 -10.63 -3.35
CA LEU A 233 -20.35 -10.24 -4.11
C LEU A 233 -20.04 -9.34 -5.31
N HIS A 234 -18.86 -8.72 -5.35
CA HIS A 234 -18.36 -7.84 -6.41
C HIS A 234 -17.67 -8.64 -7.52
#